data_AF-A0A6B3F2Y1-F1
#
_entry.id   AF-A0A6B3F2Y1-F1
#
_cell.length_a   1.000
_cell.length_b   1.000
_cell.length_c   1.000
_cell.angle_alpha   90.00
_cell.angle_beta   90.00
_cell.angle_gamma   90.00
#
_symmetry.space_group_name_H-M   'P 1'
#
loop_
_entity.id
_entity.type
_entity.pdbx_description
1 polymer ?
#
loop_
_entity_poly.entity_id
_entity_poly.type
_entity_poly.pdbx_seq_one_letter_code
_entity_poly.pdbx_strand_id
1 'polypeptide(L)'
;KAENKTSVKRGMKLKVVQTPGTDASAYDSFVTQAFRTNEKPDLFTWHTGSQLGDLVKQNMVAETTDLWTEAESKGLVPKGLKDNYTFDGKQYCVPLNVSYWSV
;
A
#
# COMPACT_ATOMS: atom_id res chain seq x y z
N LYS A 1 -10.74 -0.50 -12.05
CA LYS A 1 -9.37 0.05 -11.90
C LYS A 1 -9.25 0.67 -10.52
N ALA A 2 -8.11 0.51 -9.83
CA ALA A 2 -7.90 1.14 -8.52
C ALA A 2 -7.60 2.64 -8.70
N GLU A 3 -8.13 3.48 -7.81
CA GLU A 3 -8.00 4.94 -7.85
C GLU A 3 -7.87 5.49 -6.42
N ASN A 4 -6.98 6.46 -6.22
CA ASN A 4 -6.88 7.20 -4.97
C ASN A 4 -7.83 8.40 -4.98
N LYS A 5 -8.59 8.57 -3.89
CA LYS A 5 -9.57 9.66 -3.73
C LYS A 5 -9.44 10.26 -2.35
N THR A 6 -9.35 11.58 -2.27
CA THR A 6 -9.35 12.32 -1.01
C THR A 6 -10.79 12.64 -0.58
N SER A 7 -11.11 12.41 0.70
CA SER A 7 -12.41 12.74 1.29
C SER A 7 -12.23 13.72 2.45
N VAL A 8 -13.02 14.81 2.43
CA VAL A 8 -13.11 15.77 3.56
C VAL A 8 -14.23 15.40 4.55
N LYS A 9 -14.87 14.24 4.36
CA LYS A 9 -16.00 13.80 5.19
C LYS A 9 -15.52 13.47 6.60
N ARG A 10 -16.09 14.15 7.60
CA ARG A 10 -15.91 13.80 9.01
C ARG A 10 -16.84 12.65 9.41
N GLY A 11 -16.44 11.87 10.42
CA GLY A 11 -17.24 10.74 10.93
C GLY A 11 -17.18 9.48 10.07
N MET A 12 -16.08 9.27 9.34
CA MET A 12 -15.84 8.00 8.64
C MET A 12 -15.78 6.85 9.65
N LYS A 13 -16.50 5.75 9.36
CA LYS A 13 -16.45 4.53 10.15
C LYS A 13 -15.37 3.61 9.59
N LEU A 14 -14.42 3.21 10.42
CA LEU A 14 -13.42 2.22 10.07
C LEU A 14 -13.95 0.83 10.44
N LYS A 15 -14.04 -0.08 9.46
CA LYS A 15 -14.23 -1.50 9.71
C LYS A 15 -12.87 -2.16 9.64
N VAL A 16 -12.30 -2.47 10.80
CA VAL A 16 -11.04 -3.23 10.87
C VAL A 16 -11.35 -4.70 10.66
N VAL A 17 -10.72 -5.30 9.65
CA VAL A 17 -10.78 -6.74 9.41
C VAL A 17 -9.43 -7.31 9.79
N GLN A 18 -9.43 -8.17 10.82
CA GLN A 18 -8.25 -8.96 11.16
C GLN A 18 -8.29 -10.27 10.40
N THR A 19 -7.23 -10.55 9.65
CA THR A 19 -7.13 -11.81 8.90
C THR A 19 -6.89 -12.97 9.88
N PRO A 20 -7.64 -14.08 9.80
CA PRO A 20 -7.35 -15.26 10.60
C PRO A 20 -6.07 -15.92 10.07
N GLY A 21 -5.04 -16.04 10.91
CA GLY A 21 -3.79 -16.72 10.55
C GLY A 21 -2.57 -16.01 11.14
N THR A 22 -1.63 -16.77 11.70
CA THR A 22 -0.46 -16.24 12.41
C THR A 22 0.75 -15.98 11.49
N ASP A 23 0.66 -16.24 10.19
CA ASP A 23 1.76 -16.11 9.24
C ASP A 23 1.43 -15.24 8.00
N ALA A 24 2.48 -14.76 7.35
CA ALA A 24 2.38 -13.82 6.23
C ALA A 24 1.75 -14.44 4.97
N SER A 25 1.92 -15.75 4.75
CA SER A 25 1.43 -16.41 3.53
C SER A 25 -0.10 -16.58 3.55
N ALA A 26 -0.68 -16.84 4.72
CA ALA A 26 -2.14 -16.84 4.90
C ALA A 26 -2.72 -15.44 4.64
N TYR A 27 -2.05 -14.39 5.13
CA TYR A 27 -2.44 -13.01 4.89
C TYR A 27 -2.40 -12.64 3.39
N ASP A 28 -1.30 -12.95 2.71
CA ASP A 28 -1.11 -12.67 1.28
C ASP A 28 -2.19 -13.34 0.42
N SER A 29 -2.51 -14.60 0.76
CA SER A 29 -3.55 -15.38 0.09
C SER A 29 -4.93 -14.75 0.29
N PHE A 30 -5.26 -14.34 1.51
CA PHE A 30 -6.53 -13.69 1.82
C PHE A 30 -6.69 -12.39 1.03
N VAL A 31 -5.68 -11.50 1.05
CA VAL A 31 -5.73 -10.22 0.33
C VAL A 31 -5.89 -10.46 -1.17
N THR A 32 -5.11 -11.36 -1.75
CA THR A 32 -5.16 -11.68 -3.19
C THR A 32 -6.52 -12.26 -3.59
N GLN A 33 -7.12 -13.10 -2.76
CA GLN A 33 -8.47 -13.63 -2.99
C GLN A 33 -9.54 -12.54 -2.88
N ALA A 34 -9.43 -11.62 -1.91
CA ALA A 34 -10.37 -10.52 -1.73
C ALA A 34 -10.41 -9.61 -2.97
N PHE A 35 -9.28 -9.41 -3.67
CA PHE A 35 -9.25 -8.66 -4.94
C PHE A 35 -10.04 -9.29 -6.09
N ARG A 36 -10.41 -10.58 -5.98
CA ARG A 36 -11.23 -11.29 -6.98
C ARG A 36 -12.73 -11.17 -6.70
N THR A 37 -13.12 -10.56 -5.58
CA THR A 37 -14.52 -10.38 -5.17
C THR A 37 -14.87 -8.89 -5.08
N ASN A 38 -16.15 -8.59 -4.82
CA ASN A 38 -16.59 -7.23 -4.54
C ASN A 38 -16.28 -6.77 -3.10
N GLU A 39 -15.74 -7.66 -2.25
CA GLU A 39 -15.48 -7.39 -0.83
C GLU A 39 -13.99 -7.11 -0.54
N LYS A 40 -13.30 -6.47 -1.48
CA LYS A 40 -11.91 -6.07 -1.28
C LYS A 40 -11.79 -4.94 -0.24
N PRO A 41 -10.71 -4.93 0.56
CA PRO A 41 -10.46 -3.83 1.48
C PRO A 41 -10.11 -2.53 0.72
N ASP A 42 -10.56 -1.39 1.25
CA ASP A 42 -10.15 -0.06 0.75
C ASP A 42 -8.69 0.26 1.09
N LEU A 43 -8.21 -0.24 2.24
CA LEU A 43 -6.84 -0.11 2.73
C LEU A 43 -6.39 -1.42 3.37
N PHE A 44 -5.15 -1.83 3.07
CA PHE A 44 -4.53 -3.04 3.60
C PHE A 44 -3.03 -2.82 3.73
N THR A 45 -2.37 -3.65 4.55
CA THR A 45 -0.91 -3.67 4.67
C THR A 45 -0.32 -4.61 3.64
N TRP A 46 0.84 -4.27 3.08
CA TRP A 46 1.47 -5.11 2.05
C TRP A 46 2.99 -5.04 2.12
N HIS A 47 3.63 -6.06 1.54
CA HIS A 47 5.08 -6.14 1.40
C HIS A 47 5.57 -5.24 0.25
N THR A 48 6.71 -4.57 0.42
CA THR A 48 7.37 -3.77 -0.62
C THR A 48 8.15 -4.66 -1.61
N GLY A 49 8.74 -4.07 -2.66
CA GLY A 49 9.55 -4.81 -3.63
C GLY A 49 8.71 -5.64 -4.61
N SER A 50 9.17 -6.85 -4.96
CA SER A 50 8.55 -7.67 -6.02
C SER A 50 7.06 -7.95 -5.77
N GLN A 51 6.67 -8.19 -4.52
CA GLN A 51 5.27 -8.44 -4.14
C GLN A 51 4.37 -7.22 -4.40
N LEU A 52 4.86 -6.00 -4.18
CA LEU A 52 4.12 -4.79 -4.56
C LEU A 52 4.08 -4.66 -6.08
N GLY A 53 5.19 -4.92 -6.77
CA GLY A 53 5.27 -4.88 -8.23
C GLY A 53 4.25 -5.79 -8.92
N ASP A 54 3.97 -6.96 -8.36
CA ASP A 54 2.97 -7.88 -8.92
C ASP A 54 1.53 -7.37 -8.78
N LEU A 55 1.22 -6.63 -7.71
CA LEU A 55 -0.07 -5.94 -7.58
C LEU A 55 -0.19 -4.77 -8.57
N VAL A 56 0.91 -4.04 -8.81
CA VAL A 56 0.96 -2.94 -9.77
C VAL A 56 0.71 -3.44 -11.19
N LYS A 57 1.41 -4.51 -11.62
CA LYS A 57 1.23 -5.14 -12.94
C LYS A 57 -0.22 -5.59 -13.18
N GLN A 58 -0.89 -6.05 -12.12
CA GLN A 58 -2.29 -6.49 -12.17
C GLN A 58 -3.30 -5.33 -11.98
N ASN A 59 -2.83 -4.08 -11.84
CA ASN A 59 -3.67 -2.89 -11.66
C ASN A 59 -4.61 -2.99 -10.44
N MET A 60 -4.16 -3.70 -9.40
CA MET A 60 -4.91 -3.95 -8.16
C MET A 60 -4.77 -2.83 -7.13
N VAL A 61 -3.71 -2.03 -7.22
CA VAL A 61 -3.40 -0.92 -6.30
C VAL A 61 -3.42 0.42 -7.01
N ALA A 62 -3.80 1.47 -6.29
CA ALA A 62 -3.85 2.83 -6.79
C ALA A 62 -2.47 3.51 -6.69
N GLU A 63 -2.18 4.38 -7.66
CA GLU A 63 -0.97 5.22 -7.68
C GLU A 63 -0.98 6.25 -6.55
N THR A 64 0.12 6.39 -5.82
CA THR A 64 0.31 7.30 -4.66
C THR A 64 1.36 8.41 -4.91
N THR A 65 1.76 8.66 -6.16
CA THR A 65 2.79 9.65 -6.55
C THR A 65 2.61 11.02 -5.92
N ASP A 66 1.38 11.54 -5.86
CA ASP A 66 1.10 12.86 -5.27
C ASP A 66 1.43 12.91 -3.77
N LEU A 67 1.14 11.82 -3.04
CA LEU A 67 1.44 11.71 -1.61
C LEU A 67 2.96 11.69 -1.37
N TRP A 68 3.71 11.01 -2.23
CA TRP A 68 5.16 10.99 -2.16
C TRP A 68 5.78 12.35 -2.48
N THR A 69 5.28 13.02 -3.51
CA THR A 69 5.71 14.39 -3.88
C THR A 69 5.51 15.35 -2.70
N GLU A 70 4.34 15.29 -2.06
CA GLU A 70 4.05 16.10 -0.89
C GLU A 70 4.97 15.75 0.29
N ALA A 71 5.15 14.46 0.59
CA ALA A 71 5.98 14.01 1.70
C ALA A 71 7.46 14.40 1.53
N GLU A 72 8.02 14.27 0.33
CA GLU A 72 9.39 14.70 0.03
C GLU A 72 9.54 16.22 0.15
N SER A 73 8.58 17.00 -0.37
CA SER A 73 8.61 18.46 -0.29
C SER A 73 8.63 18.98 1.16
N LYS A 74 8.06 18.20 2.08
CA LYS A 74 7.98 18.50 3.51
C LYS A 74 9.09 17.84 4.33
N GLY A 75 9.99 17.07 3.71
CA GLY A 75 11.04 16.33 4.42
C GLY A 75 10.52 15.25 5.37
N LEU A 76 9.32 14.71 5.11
CA LEU A 76 8.68 13.70 5.97
C LEU A 76 9.22 12.28 5.75
N VAL A 77 9.99 12.08 4.68
CA VAL A 77 10.56 10.79 4.31
C VAL A 77 12.07 10.94 4.06
N PRO A 78 12.88 9.96 4.48
CA PRO A 78 14.30 9.95 4.18
C PRO A 78 14.55 9.74 2.69
N LYS A 79 15.66 10.30 2.21
CA LYS A 79 16.08 10.18 0.80
C LYS A 79 16.25 8.70 0.42
N GLY A 80 15.75 8.35 -0.77
CA GLY A 80 15.83 6.99 -1.32
C GLY A 80 14.78 6.01 -0.79
N LEU A 81 14.00 6.36 0.25
CA LEU A 81 12.94 5.48 0.74
C LEU A 81 11.91 5.17 -0.36
N LYS A 82 11.57 6.17 -1.18
CA LYS A 82 10.59 6.06 -2.28
C LYS A 82 10.94 5.00 -3.32
N ASP A 83 12.22 4.64 -3.44
CA ASP A 83 12.68 3.71 -4.47
C ASP A 83 12.07 2.31 -4.25
N ASN A 84 11.83 1.93 -2.99
CA ASN A 84 11.15 0.67 -2.62
C ASN A 84 9.66 0.61 -3.00
N TYR A 85 9.10 1.76 -3.38
CA TYR A 85 7.69 1.95 -3.71
C TYR A 85 7.50 2.36 -5.18
N THR A 86 8.60 2.47 -5.94
CA THR A 86 8.57 2.99 -7.31
C THR A 86 8.55 1.85 -8.34
N PHE A 87 7.54 1.89 -9.21
CA PHE A 87 7.38 0.99 -10.35
C PHE A 87 7.02 1.83 -11.58
N ASP A 88 7.76 1.65 -12.68
CA ASP A 88 7.56 2.42 -13.92
C ASP A 88 7.51 3.94 -13.71
N GLY A 89 8.37 4.44 -12.81
CA GLY A 89 8.48 5.87 -12.46
C GLY A 89 7.38 6.42 -11.56
N LYS A 90 6.44 5.58 -11.13
CA LYS A 90 5.30 5.95 -10.29
C LYS A 90 5.37 5.29 -8.93
N GLN A 91 4.88 5.96 -7.90
CA GLN A 91 4.88 5.40 -6.56
C GLN A 91 3.55 4.71 -6.24
N TYR A 92 3.63 3.65 -5.46
CA TYR A 92 2.49 2.87 -4.99
C TYR A 92 2.67 2.58 -3.50
N CYS A 93 1.55 2.55 -2.76
CA CYS A 93 1.54 2.45 -1.29
C CYS A 93 2.25 3.63 -0.57
N VAL A 94 2.21 3.60 0.76
CA VAL A 94 2.90 4.53 1.66
C VAL A 94 3.52 3.73 2.82
N PRO A 95 4.64 4.19 3.40
CA PRO A 95 5.27 3.50 4.52
C PRO A 95 4.39 3.54 5.77
N LEU A 96 4.06 2.37 6.32
CA LEU A 96 3.46 2.25 7.65
C LEU A 96 4.53 2.11 8.74
N ASN A 97 5.56 1.32 8.47
CA ASN A 97 6.72 1.12 9.33
C ASN A 97 7.96 1.00 8.43
N VAL A 98 9.05 1.65 8.84
CA VAL A 98 10.37 1.50 8.22
C VAL A 98 11.33 1.01 9.29
N SER A 99 11.90 -0.17 9.08
CA SER A 99 12.90 -0.75 9.97
C SER A 99 14.22 -0.90 9.23
N TYR A 100 15.29 -0.35 9.81
CA TYR A 100 16.64 -0.44 9.29
C TYR A 100 17.40 -1.50 10.07
N TRP A 101 17.79 -2.57 9.40
CA TRP A 101 18.67 -3.58 9.98
C TRP A 101 20.09 -3.24 9.52
N SER A 102 20.99 -3.02 10.46
CA SER A 102 22.42 -2.97 10.13
C SER A 102 22.82 -4.35 9.63
N VAL A 103 23.25 -4.43 8.36
CA VAL A 103 23.96 -5.59 7.81
C VAL A 103 25.44 -5.52 8.14
#